data_AF-A0A0G0VS99-F1
#
_entry.id   AF-A0A0G0VS99-F1
#
_cell.length_a   1.000
_cell.length_b   1.000
_cell.length_c   1.000
_cell.angle_alpha   90.00
_cell.angle_beta   90.00
_cell.angle_gamma   90.00
#
_symmetry.space_group_name_H-M   'P 1'
#
loop_
_entity.id
_entity.type
_entity.pdbx_description
1 polymer ?
#
loop_
_entity_poly.entity_id
_entity_poly.type
_entity_poly.pdbx_seq_one_letter_code
_entity_poly.pdbx_strand_id
1 'polypeptide(L)'
;ILGSWVVIFPLMGIISNFVVFIILSIMMGFFFGATWTVSRAAMTALCPKEKLNFGFSFYTLAERISTLVGPLSWGLITSLFIGLGPIRYRIAVMFMAIFTTVGIFYLKKVEIKNTNRSF
;
A
#
# COMPACT_ATOMS: atom_id res chain seq x y z
N ILE A 1 -5.06 8.60 -4.18
CA ILE A 1 -4.56 7.23 -4.48
C ILE A 1 -4.54 6.37 -3.22
N LEU A 2 -3.75 6.69 -2.18
CA LEU A 2 -3.70 5.87 -0.96
C LEU A 2 -5.06 5.69 -0.26
N GLY A 3 -5.90 6.73 -0.21
CA GLY A 3 -7.26 6.62 0.33
C GLY A 3 -8.17 5.65 -0.44
N SER A 4 -7.92 5.45 -1.74
CA SER A 4 -8.69 4.51 -2.57
C SER A 4 -8.49 3.06 -2.10
N TRP A 5 -7.28 2.70 -1.67
CA TRP A 5 -6.95 1.37 -1.15
C TRP A 5 -7.69 1.04 0.15
N VAL A 6 -7.90 2.04 1.01
CA VAL A 6 -8.66 1.88 2.27
C VAL A 6 -10.12 1.51 1.99
N VAL A 7 -10.69 1.94 0.86
CA VAL A 7 -12.07 1.62 0.47
C VAL A 7 -12.15 0.30 -0.31
N ILE A 8 -11.21 0.06 -1.22
CA ILE A 8 -11.26 -1.11 -2.13
C ILE A 8 -11.05 -2.43 -1.37
N PHE A 9 -10.14 -2.47 -0.38
CA PHE A 9 -9.86 -3.70 0.36
C PHE A 9 -11.07 -4.21 1.18
N PRO A 10 -11.78 -3.38 1.97
CA PRO A 10 -13.02 -3.79 2.61
C PRO A 10 -14.10 -4.20 1.60
N LEU A 11 -14.22 -3.47 0.49
CA LEU A 11 -15.21 -3.75 -0.55
C LEU A 11 -14.99 -5.15 -1.15
N MET A 12 -13.73 -5.50 -1.45
CA MET A 12 -13.35 -6.84 -1.92
C MET A 12 -13.62 -7.94 -0.88
N GLY A 13 -13.51 -7.65 0.42
CA GLY A 13 -13.79 -8.61 1.48
C GLY A 13 -15.27 -9.00 1.58
N ILE A 14 -16.18 -8.10 1.19
CA ILE A 14 -17.63 -8.29 1.32
C ILE A 14 -18.24 -8.86 0.03
N ILE A 15 -17.73 -8.45 -1.13
CA ILE A 15 -18.29 -8.81 -2.42
C ILE A 15 -18.06 -10.30 -2.71
N SER A 16 -19.15 -11.00 -3.04
CA SER A 16 -19.13 -12.41 -3.47
C SER A 16 -19.38 -12.58 -4.97
N ASN A 17 -19.59 -11.48 -5.70
CA ASN A 17 -19.89 -11.48 -7.14
C ASN A 17 -18.59 -11.42 -7.96
N PHE A 18 -18.41 -12.41 -8.85
CA PHE A 18 -17.21 -12.55 -9.68
C PHE A 18 -16.99 -11.39 -10.67
N VAL A 19 -18.06 -10.87 -11.28
CA VAL A 19 -17.97 -9.77 -12.25
C VAL A 19 -17.50 -8.49 -11.56
N VAL A 20 -18.08 -8.19 -10.39
CA VAL A 20 -17.67 -7.01 -9.61
C VAL A 20 -16.23 -7.16 -9.10
N PHE A 21 -15.81 -8.37 -8.73
CA PHE A 21 -14.43 -8.65 -8.35
C PHE A 21 -13.44 -8.37 -9.49
N ILE A 22 -13.76 -8.76 -10.73
CA ILE A 22 -12.92 -8.47 -11.90
C ILE A 22 -12.79 -6.96 -12.13
N ILE A 23 -13.92 -6.24 -12.11
CA ILE A 23 -13.92 -4.77 -12.32
C ILE A 23 -13.03 -4.09 -11.27
N LEU A 24 -13.16 -4.47 -10.00
CA LEU A 24 -12.34 -3.93 -8.92
C LEU A 24 -10.85 -4.30 -9.09
N SER A 25 -10.55 -5.52 -9.53
CA SER A 25 -9.18 -5.97 -9.77
C SER A 25 -8.50 -5.15 -10.88
N ILE A 26 -9.22 -4.84 -11.96
CA ILE A 26 -8.73 -3.97 -13.03
C ILE A 26 -8.44 -2.57 -12.48
N MET A 27 -9.37 -1.99 -11.71
CA MET A 27 -9.17 -0.68 -11.07
C MET A 27 -7.97 -0.68 -10.11
N MET A 28 -7.76 -1.75 -9.35
CA MET A 28 -6.58 -1.91 -8.49
C MET A 28 -5.28 -1.87 -9.29
N GLY A 29 -5.23 -2.47 -10.48
CA GLY A 29 -4.07 -2.41 -11.36
C GLY A 29 -3.66 -0.97 -11.70
N PHE A 30 -4.62 -0.11 -12.05
CA PHE A 30 -4.36 1.31 -12.29
C PHE A 30 -3.83 2.04 -11.05
N PHE A 31 -4.43 1.78 -9.87
CA PHE A 31 -3.97 2.40 -8.63
C PHE A 31 -2.59 1.91 -8.20
N PHE A 32 -2.23 0.67 -8.52
CA PHE A 32 -0.92 0.12 -8.22
C PHE A 32 0.18 0.82 -9.02
N GLY A 33 -0.05 1.00 -10.33
CA GLY A 33 0.86 1.79 -11.18
C GLY A 33 1.01 3.23 -10.69
N ALA A 34 -0.11 3.90 -10.38
CA ALA A 34 -0.09 5.26 -9.86
C ALA A 34 0.66 5.39 -8.53
N THR A 35 0.52 4.40 -7.63
CA THR A 35 1.21 4.39 -6.34
C THR A 35 2.72 4.31 -6.53
N TRP A 36 3.21 3.45 -7.42
CA TRP A 36 4.63 3.30 -7.69
C TRP A 36 5.26 4.59 -8.24
N THR A 37 4.58 5.25 -9.19
CA THR A 37 5.03 6.52 -9.76
C THR A 37 5.07 7.64 -8.70
N VAL A 38 4.02 7.77 -7.88
CA VAL A 38 3.95 8.80 -6.84
C VAL A 38 4.99 8.57 -5.75
N SER A 39 5.23 7.33 -5.32
CA SER A 39 6.27 7.02 -4.32
C SER A 39 7.66 7.45 -4.77
N ARG A 40 8.02 7.17 -6.03
CA ARG A 40 9.32 7.57 -6.61
C ARG A 40 9.44 9.10 -6.73
N ALA A 41 8.38 9.77 -7.19
CA ALA A 41 8.34 11.23 -7.30
C ALA A 41 8.37 11.94 -5.93
N ALA A 42 7.70 11.39 -4.92
CA ALA A 42 7.74 11.90 -3.55
C ALA A 42 9.15 11.78 -2.97
N MET A 43 9.84 10.65 -3.22
CA MET A 43 11.19 10.43 -2.73
C MET A 43 12.20 11.41 -3.35
N THR A 44 12.10 11.71 -4.65
CA THR A 44 12.96 12.72 -5.29
C THR A 44 12.69 14.13 -4.79
N ALA A 45 11.43 14.46 -4.47
CA ALA A 45 11.05 15.77 -3.95
C ALA A 45 11.51 15.97 -2.48
N LEU A 46 11.46 14.92 -1.66
CA LEU A 46 11.81 14.97 -0.23
C LEU A 46 13.32 14.90 0.03
N CYS A 47 14.09 14.20 -0.81
CA CYS A 47 15.54 14.07 -0.62
C CYS A 47 16.32 15.25 -1.26
N PRO A 48 17.29 15.84 -0.54
CA PRO A 48 18.20 16.82 -1.13
C PRO A 48 19.07 16.17 -2.23
N LYS A 49 19.36 16.95 -3.28
CA LYS A 49 20.02 16.45 -4.50
C LYS A 49 21.35 15.75 -4.23
N GLU A 50 22.11 16.23 -3.25
CA GLU A 50 23.42 15.65 -2.90
C GLU A 50 23.30 14.27 -2.22
N LYS A 51 22.14 13.92 -1.65
CA LYS A 51 21.92 12.67 -0.89
C LYS A 51 20.86 11.76 -1.51
N LEU A 52 20.47 11.99 -2.76
CA LEU A 52 19.47 11.17 -3.47
C LEU A 52 19.84 9.68 -3.50
N ASN A 53 21.11 9.35 -3.78
CA ASN A 53 21.59 7.96 -3.81
C ASN A 53 21.43 7.26 -2.44
N PHE A 54 21.67 7.98 -1.35
CA PHE A 54 21.50 7.46 0.00
C PHE A 54 20.01 7.25 0.29
N GLY A 55 19.16 8.25 0.00
CA GLY A 55 17.72 8.13 0.14
C GLY A 55 17.14 6.93 -0.63
N PHE A 56 17.47 6.78 -1.91
CA PHE A 56 17.01 5.65 -2.71
C PHE A 56 17.53 4.29 -2.22
N SER A 57 18.72 4.24 -1.58
CA SER A 57 19.22 3.04 -0.93
C SER A 57 18.32 2.60 0.24
N PHE A 58 17.92 3.53 1.13
CA PHE A 58 16.96 3.23 2.21
C PHE A 58 15.58 2.86 1.68
N TYR A 59 15.09 3.56 0.66
CA TYR A 59 13.82 3.25 0.02
C TYR A 59 13.82 1.82 -0.54
N THR A 60 14.89 1.42 -1.22
CA THR A 60 15.04 0.05 -1.75
C THR A 60 15.14 -0.99 -0.64
N LEU A 61 15.86 -0.69 0.44
CA LEU A 61 15.92 -1.57 1.61
C LEU A 61 14.53 -1.76 2.24
N ALA A 62 13.77 -0.67 2.40
CA ALA A 62 12.41 -0.72 2.91
C ALA A 62 11.48 -1.52 1.98
N GLU A 63 11.59 -1.36 0.65
CA GLU A 63 10.85 -2.18 -0.32
C GLU A 63 11.14 -3.68 -0.13
N ARG A 64 12.42 -4.06 0.03
CA ARG A 64 12.80 -5.46 0.28
C ARG A 64 12.23 -6.00 1.59
N ILE A 65 12.28 -5.23 2.67
CA ILE A 65 11.66 -5.64 3.95
C ILE A 65 10.15 -5.79 3.78
N SER A 66 9.49 -4.88 3.07
CA SER A 66 8.06 -4.95 2.79
C SER A 66 7.69 -6.22 2.01
N THR A 67 8.55 -6.68 1.09
CA THR A 67 8.31 -7.94 0.34
C THR A 67 8.34 -9.18 1.21
N LEU A 68 8.96 -9.11 2.40
CA LEU A 68 8.97 -10.18 3.39
C LEU A 68 7.82 -10.04 4.40
N VAL A 69 7.57 -8.83 4.89
CA VAL A 69 6.53 -8.54 5.89
C VAL A 69 5.12 -8.80 5.34
N GLY A 70 4.87 -8.52 4.06
CA GLY A 70 3.56 -8.73 3.42
C GLY A 70 3.11 -10.20 3.45
N PRO A 71 3.84 -11.12 2.80
CA PRO A 71 3.53 -12.55 2.80
C PRO A 71 3.52 -13.15 4.21
N LEU A 72 4.42 -12.72 5.09
CA LEU A 72 4.47 -13.19 6.48
C LEU A 72 3.19 -12.80 7.24
N SER A 73 2.74 -11.56 7.09
CA SER A 73 1.48 -11.10 7.69
C SER A 73 0.28 -11.85 7.10
N TRP A 74 0.25 -12.03 5.78
CA TRP A 74 -0.81 -12.78 5.09
C TRP A 74 -0.87 -14.24 5.56
N GLY A 75 0.27 -14.92 5.63
CA GLY A 75 0.40 -16.29 6.11
C GLY A 75 -0.07 -16.43 7.56
N LEU A 76 0.32 -15.49 8.43
CA LEU A 76 -0.09 -15.47 9.83
C LEU A 76 -1.61 -15.32 9.97
N ILE A 77 -2.22 -14.38 9.25
CA ILE A 77 -3.69 -14.17 9.29
C ILE A 77 -4.42 -15.41 8.76
N THR A 78 -4.03 -15.91 7.60
CA THR A 78 -4.69 -17.09 6.99
C THR A 78 -4.53 -18.36 7.82
N SER A 79 -3.43 -18.50 8.58
CA SER A 79 -3.20 -19.62 9.48
C SER A 79 -4.00 -19.52 10.78
N LEU A 80 -4.17 -18.31 11.33
CA LEU A 80 -5.00 -18.08 12.52
C LEU A 80 -6.49 -18.38 12.27
N PHE A 81 -6.98 -18.05 11.08
CA PHE A 81 -8.39 -18.23 10.69
C PHE A 81 -8.65 -19.52 9.89
N ILE A 82 -7.85 -20.57 10.12
CA ILE A 82 -7.91 -21.81 9.34
C ILE A 82 -9.28 -22.51 9.42
N GLY A 83 -9.96 -22.39 10.56
CA GLY A 83 -11.27 -23.01 10.81
C GLY A 83 -12.45 -22.39 10.05
N LEU A 84 -12.24 -21.24 9.40
CA LEU A 84 -13.31 -20.49 8.72
C LEU A 84 -13.36 -20.73 7.20
N GLY A 85 -12.49 -21.57 6.65
CA GLY A 85 -12.52 -21.94 5.23
C GLY A 85 -12.25 -20.74 4.28
N PRO A 86 -13.00 -20.56 3.17
CA PRO A 86 -12.72 -19.53 2.16
C PRO A 86 -12.79 -18.08 2.68
N ILE A 87 -13.52 -17.81 3.77
CA ILE A 87 -13.64 -16.47 4.33
C ILE A 87 -12.30 -15.97 4.91
N ARG A 88 -11.35 -16.85 5.23
CA ARG A 88 -10.01 -16.48 5.73
C ARG A 88 -9.28 -15.52 4.79
N TYR A 89 -9.45 -15.70 3.48
CA TYR A 89 -8.84 -14.84 2.47
C TYR A 89 -9.51 -13.47 2.43
N ARG A 90 -10.82 -13.40 2.65
CA ARG A 90 -11.55 -12.12 2.75
C ARG A 90 -11.09 -11.33 3.97
N ILE A 91 -10.90 -12.01 5.12
CA ILE A 91 -10.35 -11.41 6.33
C ILE A 91 -8.92 -10.91 6.09
N ALA A 92 -8.08 -11.70 5.41
CA ALA A 92 -6.72 -11.29 5.06
C ALA A 92 -6.69 -10.04 4.16
N VAL A 93 -7.55 -9.97 3.14
CA VAL A 93 -7.68 -8.78 2.29
C VAL A 93 -8.13 -7.55 3.10
N MET A 94 -9.13 -7.70 3.98
CA MET A 94 -9.56 -6.61 4.86
C MET A 94 -8.43 -6.12 5.77
N PHE A 95 -7.57 -7.03 6.24
CA PHE A 95 -6.43 -6.67 7.07
C PHE A 95 -5.39 -5.82 6.32
N MET A 96 -5.24 -5.99 4.99
CA MET A 96 -4.37 -5.14 4.17
C MET A 96 -4.84 -3.67 4.14
N ALA A 97 -6.14 -3.41 4.37
CA ALA A 97 -6.65 -2.06 4.54
C ALA A 97 -6.06 -1.37 5.78
N ILE A 98 -5.78 -2.12 6.84
CA ILE A 98 -5.18 -1.61 8.08
C ILE A 98 -3.75 -1.13 7.80
N PHE A 99 -2.93 -1.93 7.10
CA PHE A 99 -1.57 -1.53 6.71
C PHE A 99 -1.57 -0.21 5.92
N THR A 100 -2.49 -0.08 4.97
CA THR A 100 -2.65 1.15 4.18
C THR A 100 -3.05 2.34 5.05
N THR A 101 -4.00 2.13 5.96
CA THR A 101 -4.51 3.18 6.87
C THR A 101 -3.41 3.68 7.81
N VAL A 102 -2.63 2.76 8.39
CA VAL A 102 -1.46 3.09 9.22
C VAL A 102 -0.43 3.87 8.39
N GLY A 103 -0.15 3.44 7.16
CA GLY A 103 0.74 4.15 6.25
C GLY A 103 0.30 5.59 5.97
N ILE A 104 -1.01 5.83 5.73
CA ILE A 104 -1.56 7.17 5.54
C ILE A 104 -1.41 8.02 6.80
N PHE A 105 -1.65 7.43 7.98
CA PHE A 105 -1.50 8.13 9.26
C PHE A 105 -0.07 8.64 9.47
N TYR A 106 0.93 7.79 9.20
CA TYR A 106 2.34 8.20 9.25
C TYR A 106 2.68 9.23 8.18
N LEU A 107 2.19 9.07 6.95
CA LEU A 107 2.44 10.00 5.86
C LEU A 107 1.88 11.39 6.14
N LYS A 108 0.70 11.50 6.75
CA LYS A 108 0.12 12.79 7.17
C LYS A 108 0.99 13.53 8.19
N LYS A 109 1.77 12.81 8.99
CA LYS A 109 2.70 13.39 9.96
C LYS A 109 3.96 13.95 9.29
N VAL A 110 4.27 13.51 8.07
CA VAL A 110 5.34 14.06 7.25
C VAL A 110 4.84 15.34 6.61
N GLU A 111 5.07 16.45 7.30
CA GLU A 111 4.76 17.78 6.78
C GLU A 111 5.73 18.08 5.63
N ILE A 112 5.22 18.06 4.40
CA ILE A 112 5.98 18.51 3.23
C ILE A 112 6.13 20.01 3.40
N LYS A 113 7.26 20.45 3.96
CA LYS A 113 7.61 21.87 4.01
C LYS A 113 7.58 22.38 2.57
N ASN A 114 6.53 23.16 2.24
CA ASN A 114 6.37 23.82 0.95
C ASN A 114 7.63 24.63 0.68
N THR A 115 8.60 24.02 0.03
CA THR A 115 9.74 24.74 -0.49
C THR A 115 9.22 25.41 -1.74
N ASN A 116 8.79 26.66 -1.58
CA ASN A 116 8.65 27.63 -2.65
C ASN A 116 9.88 27.50 -3.56
N ARG A 117 9.75 26.78 -4.66
CA ARG A 117 10.70 26.84 -5.76
C ARG A 117 10.00 27.57 -6.88
N SER A 118 10.04 28.89 -6.79
CA SER A 118 10.16 29.72 -7.99
C SER A 118 11.46 29.30 -8.66
N PHE A 119 11.39 28.60 -9.81
CA PHE A 119 12.29 28.67 -10.95
C PHE A 119 11.68 27.83 -12.07
#